data_AF-A0A383VUQ7-F1
#
_entry.id   AF-A0A383VUQ7-F1
#
_cell.length_a   1.000
_cell.length_b   1.000
_cell.length_c   1.000
_cell.angle_alpha   90.00
_cell.angle_beta   90.00
_cell.angle_gamma   90.00
#
_symmetry.space_group_name_H-M   'P 1'
#
loop_
_entity.id
_entity.type
_entity.pdbx_description
1 polymer ?
#
loop_
_entity_poly.entity_id
_entity_poly.type
_entity_poly.pdbx_seq_one_letter_code
_entity_poly.pdbx_strand_id
1 'polypeptide(L)'
;MRHTADGCLPPEVLQQAGLQLLQALAAPVQLLKSPGWQAGSREATFGVFESSQQLYALRAAAEGAAAAGSSFASVQEGHLTALAAAHPEAYTALIDCCMRSNQLAAHDMFAAAQLLAPALTAVLSCQTLLANTAAVAGLASALTSLAKRAVQFTRAAARMQQEQQAAARPEATSAAAAAAAAAAYFPAAVPKIVDVLFKLPDMRNTAALVGSSSSSSNTSSSSSSSRNQVCASAVLLAVVLARSIVQLADAMEAAGPQLLFDSLAARPAFNVQWARTCLTACMMACSW
;
A
#
# COMPACT_ATOMS: atom_id res chain seq x y z
N MET A 1 -17.72 -27.12 -5.82
CA MET A 1 -17.78 -26.85 -4.37
C MET A 1 -18.51 -25.54 -4.17
N ARG A 2 -19.65 -25.54 -3.47
CA ARG A 2 -20.40 -24.32 -3.15
C ARG A 2 -19.71 -23.68 -1.94
N HIS A 3 -19.03 -22.55 -2.15
CA HIS A 3 -18.61 -21.69 -1.05
C HIS A 3 -19.87 -21.15 -0.39
N THR A 4 -20.16 -21.59 0.83
CA THR A 4 -21.21 -21.01 1.66
C THR A 4 -20.86 -19.55 1.90
N ALA A 5 -21.79 -18.65 1.54
CA ALA A 5 -21.59 -17.21 1.49
C ALA A 5 -21.43 -16.52 2.86
N ASP A 6 -21.49 -17.28 3.96
CA ASP A 6 -21.14 -16.80 5.29
C ASP A 6 -19.63 -16.96 5.51
N GLY A 7 -18.86 -16.22 4.71
CA GLY A 7 -17.40 -16.24 4.65
C GLY A 7 -16.73 -15.54 5.84
N CYS A 8 -17.16 -15.83 7.07
CA CYS A 8 -16.34 -15.52 8.23
C CYS A 8 -15.24 -16.58 8.32
N LEU A 9 -13.98 -16.12 8.32
CA LEU A 9 -12.84 -16.99 8.61
C LEU A 9 -13.06 -17.66 9.98
N PRO A 10 -12.61 -18.92 10.17
CA PRO A 10 -12.65 -19.56 11.47
C PRO A 10 -11.99 -18.67 12.53
N PRO A 11 -12.52 -18.61 13.77
CA PRO A 11 -11.98 -17.75 14.82
C PRO A 11 -10.49 -18.04 15.11
N GLU A 12 -10.05 -19.27 14.89
CA GLU A 12 -8.64 -19.68 15.00
C GLU A 12 -7.75 -18.96 13.98
N VAL A 13 -8.22 -18.80 12.74
CA VAL A 13 -7.49 -18.08 11.69
C VAL A 13 -7.42 -16.59 12.01
N LEU A 14 -8.49 -16.02 12.55
CA LEU A 14 -8.53 -14.61 12.97
C LEU A 14 -7.56 -14.34 14.12
N GLN A 15 -7.52 -15.24 15.11
CA GLN A 15 -6.61 -15.15 16.25
C GLN A 15 -5.15 -15.29 15.82
N GLN A 16 -4.85 -16.23 14.92
CA GLN A 16 -3.51 -16.42 14.37
C GLN A 16 -3.07 -15.21 13.54
N ALA A 17 -3.92 -14.69 12.66
CA ALA A 17 -3.63 -13.49 11.88
C ALA A 17 -3.43 -12.25 12.76
N GLY A 18 -4.22 -12.11 13.84
CA GLY A 18 -4.06 -11.02 14.80
C GLY A 18 -2.74 -11.11 15.56
N LEU A 19 -2.34 -12.32 15.96
CA LEU A 19 -1.06 -12.56 16.61
C LEU A 19 0.11 -12.27 15.66
N GLN A 20 -0.01 -12.60 14.38
CA GLN A 20 0.99 -12.27 13.36
C GLN A 20 1.09 -10.77 13.11
N LEU A 21 -0.04 -10.04 13.07
CA LEU A 21 -0.02 -8.58 12.99
C LEU A 21 0.69 -7.99 14.21
N LEU A 22 0.35 -8.47 15.41
CA LEU A 22 1.00 -8.05 16.65
C LEU A 22 2.48 -8.39 16.66
N GLN A 23 2.88 -9.56 16.15
CA GLN A 23 4.29 -9.92 16.00
C GLN A 23 5.02 -9.00 15.01
N ALA A 24 4.41 -8.70 13.86
CA ALA A 24 4.96 -7.79 12.87
C ALA A 24 5.10 -6.37 13.44
N LEU A 25 4.14 -5.91 14.24
CA LEU A 25 4.18 -4.62 14.93
C LEU A 25 5.14 -4.63 16.14
N ALA A 26 5.30 -5.78 16.79
CA ALA A 26 6.19 -5.95 17.94
C ALA A 26 7.65 -6.09 17.52
N ALA A 27 7.96 -6.61 16.32
CA ALA A 27 9.34 -6.77 15.85
C ALA A 27 10.14 -5.44 15.86
N PRO A 28 9.60 -4.30 15.39
CA PRO A 28 10.22 -2.99 15.57
C PRO A 28 10.48 -2.63 17.05
N VAL A 29 9.53 -2.96 17.94
CA VAL A 29 9.65 -2.69 19.38
C VAL A 29 10.65 -3.62 20.06
N GLN A 30 10.81 -4.84 19.58
CA GLN A 30 11.80 -5.81 20.07
C GLN A 30 13.21 -5.41 19.63
N LEU A 31 13.37 -4.89 18.41
CA LEU A 31 14.61 -4.27 17.93
C LEU A 31 15.06 -3.12 18.84
N LEU A 32 14.13 -2.26 19.28
CA LEU A 32 14.40 -1.18 20.26
C LEU A 32 14.90 -1.69 21.62
N LYS A 33 14.55 -2.92 22.00
CA LYS A 33 14.93 -3.53 23.28
C LYS A 33 16.23 -4.32 23.22
N SER A 34 16.82 -4.49 22.03
CA SER A 34 18.09 -5.19 21.90
C SER A 34 19.22 -4.37 22.55
N PRO A 35 20.02 -4.95 23.45
CA PRO A 35 21.02 -4.21 24.24
C PRO A 35 22.15 -3.61 23.38
N GLY A 36 22.36 -4.12 22.16
CA GLY A 36 23.30 -3.55 21.20
C GLY A 36 22.86 -2.19 20.62
N TRP A 37 21.54 -1.90 20.62
CA TRP A 37 21.00 -0.65 20.08
C TRP A 37 20.95 0.49 21.09
N GLN A 38 20.88 0.19 22.40
CA GLN A 38 20.83 1.24 23.44
C GLN A 38 22.18 1.91 23.72
N ALA A 39 23.29 1.33 23.25
CA ALA A 39 24.63 1.88 23.41
C ALA A 39 25.00 2.93 22.34
N GLY A 40 24.25 2.99 21.23
CA GLY A 40 24.42 4.01 20.19
C GLY A 40 23.54 5.24 20.47
N SER A 41 24.08 6.44 20.27
CA SER A 41 23.43 7.73 20.59
C SER A 41 21.92 7.75 20.28
N ARG A 42 21.13 8.12 21.30
CA ARG A 42 19.66 8.23 21.26
C ARG A 42 19.15 9.15 20.13
N GLU A 43 20.00 10.05 19.64
CA GLU A 43 19.71 10.96 18.52
C GLU A 43 19.88 10.30 17.14
N ALA A 44 20.73 9.25 17.02
CA ALA A 44 20.83 8.46 15.80
C ALA A 44 19.66 7.47 15.65
N THR A 45 19.12 6.96 16.77
CA THR A 45 18.05 5.94 16.78
C THR A 45 16.69 6.41 16.24
N PHE A 46 16.37 7.70 16.32
CA PHE A 46 15.10 8.22 15.76
C PHE A 46 15.08 8.21 14.23
N GLY A 47 16.26 8.16 13.58
CA GLY A 47 16.36 8.01 12.13
C GLY A 47 16.23 6.58 11.63
N VAL A 48 16.34 5.57 12.51
CA VAL A 48 16.48 4.16 12.06
C VAL A 48 15.14 3.42 11.99
N PHE A 49 14.09 3.90 12.66
CA PHE A 49 12.72 3.44 12.41
C PHE A 49 12.11 4.14 11.20
N GLU A 50 12.76 3.99 10.05
CA GLU A 50 12.20 4.48 8.80
C GLU A 50 10.88 3.74 8.54
N SER A 51 9.80 4.47 8.33
CA SER A 51 8.47 3.90 8.05
C SER A 51 8.49 2.93 6.84
N SER A 52 9.46 3.09 5.93
CA SER A 52 9.76 2.15 4.85
C SER A 52 10.12 0.75 5.36
N GLN A 53 10.98 0.65 6.38
CA GLN A 53 11.37 -0.64 6.99
C GLN A 53 10.18 -1.36 7.61
N GLN A 54 9.24 -0.63 8.21
CA GLN A 54 8.01 -1.23 8.75
C GLN A 54 7.14 -1.83 7.64
N LEU A 55 7.01 -1.15 6.49
CA LEU A 55 6.32 -1.70 5.33
C LEU A 55 7.03 -2.94 4.78
N TYR A 56 8.36 -2.92 4.67
CA TYR A 56 9.12 -4.07 4.22
C TYR A 56 9.06 -5.24 5.21
N ALA A 57 9.09 -4.97 6.52
CA ALA A 57 8.95 -5.99 7.55
C ALA A 57 7.54 -6.61 7.51
N LEU A 58 6.48 -5.80 7.37
CA LEU A 58 5.12 -6.28 7.18
C LEU A 58 5.03 -7.18 5.94
N ARG A 59 5.61 -6.74 4.83
CA ARG A 59 5.67 -7.51 3.58
C ARG A 59 6.41 -8.84 3.79
N ALA A 60 7.61 -8.81 4.36
CA ALA A 60 8.43 -9.99 4.58
C ALA A 60 7.76 -10.99 5.55
N ALA A 61 7.16 -10.49 6.62
CA ALA A 61 6.40 -11.29 7.58
C ALA A 61 5.23 -11.98 6.88
N ALA A 62 4.52 -11.26 6.01
CA ALA A 62 3.39 -11.82 5.30
C ALA A 62 3.78 -12.73 4.13
N GLU A 63 4.96 -12.55 3.53
CA GLU A 63 5.55 -13.47 2.56
C GLU A 63 6.10 -14.75 3.24
N GLY A 64 6.12 -14.80 4.58
CA GLY A 64 6.57 -15.97 5.35
C GLY A 64 8.09 -16.12 5.42
N ALA A 65 8.85 -15.02 5.27
CA ALA A 65 10.31 -15.03 5.23
C ALA A 65 10.99 -15.50 6.55
N ALA A 66 10.22 -15.76 7.61
CA ALA A 66 10.73 -16.18 8.91
C ALA A 66 11.24 -17.64 8.98
N ALA A 67 11.14 -18.44 7.91
CA ALA A 67 11.64 -19.82 7.91
C ALA A 67 12.89 -19.97 7.04
N ALA A 68 14.03 -19.56 7.59
CA ALA A 68 15.34 -19.92 7.05
C ALA A 68 15.50 -21.45 7.06
N GLY A 69 15.20 -22.13 5.95
CA GLY A 69 15.45 -23.57 5.87
C GLY A 69 14.95 -24.37 4.67
N SER A 70 14.08 -23.87 3.79
CA SER A 70 13.54 -24.72 2.71
C SER A 70 13.53 -24.08 1.32
N SER A 71 14.30 -24.72 0.44
CA SER A 71 14.39 -24.58 -1.01
C SER A 71 13.05 -24.25 -1.70
N PHE A 72 12.99 -23.10 -2.39
CA PHE A 72 11.99 -22.69 -3.39
C PHE A 72 10.49 -22.82 -3.01
N ALA A 73 10.10 -22.40 -1.81
CA ALA A 73 8.67 -22.24 -1.50
C ALA A 73 8.07 -21.09 -2.33
N SER A 74 7.04 -21.39 -3.11
CA SER A 74 6.20 -20.41 -3.81
C SER A 74 5.71 -19.34 -2.82
N VAL A 75 5.94 -18.07 -3.14
CA VAL A 75 5.45 -16.92 -2.36
C VAL A 75 3.97 -17.12 -2.05
N GLN A 76 3.62 -17.29 -0.77
CA GLN A 76 2.22 -17.49 -0.36
C GLN A 76 1.47 -16.15 -0.38
N GLU A 77 1.08 -15.72 -1.58
CA GLU A 77 0.25 -14.53 -1.83
C GLU A 77 -1.07 -14.52 -1.03
N GLY A 78 -1.52 -15.71 -0.57
CA GLY A 78 -2.72 -15.87 0.25
C GLY A 78 -2.64 -15.27 1.66
N HIS A 79 -1.45 -15.10 2.24
CA HIS A 79 -1.34 -14.74 3.66
C HIS A 79 -1.61 -13.25 3.94
N LEU A 80 -1.11 -12.36 3.07
CA LEU A 80 -1.46 -10.92 3.11
C LEU A 80 -2.97 -10.70 2.96
N THR A 81 -3.59 -11.45 2.05
CA THR A 81 -5.03 -11.37 1.80
C THR A 81 -5.82 -11.83 3.03
N ALA A 82 -5.41 -12.93 3.66
CA ALA A 82 -6.03 -13.41 4.90
C ALA A 82 -5.88 -12.40 6.05
N LEU A 83 -4.70 -11.80 6.21
CA LEU A 83 -4.42 -10.79 7.22
C LEU A 83 -5.26 -9.53 7.02
N ALA A 84 -5.32 -9.02 5.80
CA ALA A 84 -6.09 -7.84 5.45
C ALA A 84 -7.60 -8.07 5.58
N ALA A 85 -8.09 -9.28 5.29
CA ALA A 85 -9.49 -9.66 5.51
C ALA A 85 -9.84 -9.82 6.99
N ALA A 86 -8.92 -10.34 7.80
CA ALA A 86 -9.12 -10.56 9.23
C ALA A 86 -9.09 -9.25 10.04
N HIS A 87 -8.17 -8.33 9.71
CA HIS A 87 -7.92 -7.10 10.48
C HIS A 87 -7.81 -5.86 9.58
N PRO A 88 -8.84 -5.54 8.75
CA PRO A 88 -8.74 -4.47 7.75
C PRO A 88 -8.48 -3.09 8.36
N GLU A 89 -9.02 -2.82 9.54
CA GLU A 89 -8.84 -1.54 10.26
C GLU A 89 -7.38 -1.31 10.64
N ALA A 90 -6.79 -2.25 11.39
CA ALA A 90 -5.41 -2.14 11.86
C ALA A 90 -4.42 -2.20 10.68
N TYR A 91 -4.70 -3.04 9.69
CA TYR A 91 -3.88 -3.18 8.50
C TYR A 91 -3.85 -1.89 7.67
N THR A 92 -5.02 -1.30 7.38
CA THR A 92 -5.08 -0.03 6.62
C THR A 92 -4.58 1.16 7.42
N ALA A 93 -4.78 1.20 8.74
CA ALA A 93 -4.23 2.24 9.61
C ALA A 93 -2.70 2.23 9.66
N LEU A 94 -2.08 1.04 9.71
CA LEU A 94 -0.63 0.90 9.64
C LEU A 94 -0.06 1.44 8.32
N ILE A 95 -0.66 1.03 7.19
CA ILE A 95 -0.26 1.53 5.86
C ILE A 95 -0.45 3.04 5.78
N ASP A 96 -1.61 3.57 6.21
CA ASP A 96 -1.88 5.02 6.22
C ASP A 96 -0.86 5.79 7.07
N CYS A 97 -0.50 5.27 8.24
CA CYS A 97 0.52 5.86 9.10
C CYS A 97 1.87 5.94 8.39
N CYS A 98 2.29 4.86 7.72
CA CYS A 98 3.53 4.84 6.93
C CYS A 98 3.48 5.85 5.77
N MET A 99 2.34 5.94 5.09
CA MET A 99 2.12 6.88 3.97
C MET A 99 2.13 8.35 4.38
N ARG A 100 1.69 8.66 5.61
CA ARG A 100 1.70 10.01 6.18
C ARG A 100 3.07 10.43 6.71
N SER A 101 3.97 9.47 6.92
CA SER A 101 5.34 9.77 7.32
C SER A 101 6.11 10.46 6.20
N ASN A 102 6.84 11.51 6.53
CA ASN A 102 7.72 12.20 5.58
C ASN A 102 8.93 11.34 5.16
N GLN A 103 9.18 10.23 5.87
CA GLN A 103 10.31 9.34 5.64
C GLN A 103 10.06 8.36 4.48
N LEU A 104 8.81 8.15 4.08
CA LEU A 104 8.52 7.25 2.98
C LEU A 104 9.03 7.87 1.68
N ALA A 105 9.96 7.19 1.00
CA ALA A 105 10.58 7.67 -0.22
C ALA A 105 9.74 7.31 -1.46
N ALA A 106 10.05 7.97 -2.58
CA ALA A 106 9.39 7.68 -3.87
C ALA A 106 9.50 6.20 -4.27
N HIS A 107 10.60 5.55 -3.88
CA HIS A 107 10.86 4.13 -4.17
C HIS A 107 10.14 3.13 -3.27
N ASP A 108 9.41 3.58 -2.23
CA ASP A 108 8.63 2.69 -1.37
C ASP A 108 7.15 2.68 -1.75
N MET A 109 6.71 3.67 -2.53
CA MET A 109 5.31 3.90 -2.89
C MET A 109 4.66 2.72 -3.61
N PHE A 110 5.38 2.01 -4.49
CA PHE A 110 4.84 0.83 -5.15
C PHE A 110 4.67 -0.34 -4.17
N ALA A 111 5.60 -0.52 -3.23
CA ALA A 111 5.45 -1.54 -2.19
C ALA A 111 4.25 -1.23 -1.28
N ALA A 112 4.05 0.04 -0.93
CA ALA A 112 2.85 0.47 -0.20
C ALA A 112 1.56 0.20 -0.98
N ALA A 113 1.54 0.45 -2.30
CA ALA A 113 0.40 0.11 -3.16
C ALA A 113 0.14 -1.41 -3.22
N GLN A 114 1.20 -2.22 -3.33
CA GLN A 114 1.10 -3.68 -3.30
C GLN A 114 0.55 -4.19 -1.97
N LEU A 115 0.95 -3.59 -0.85
CA LEU A 115 0.40 -3.92 0.46
C LEU A 115 -1.05 -3.47 0.62
N LEU A 116 -1.47 -2.37 0.00
CA LEU A 116 -2.84 -1.88 0.10
C LEU A 116 -3.84 -2.67 -0.77
N ALA A 117 -3.38 -3.25 -1.87
CA ALA A 117 -4.22 -4.03 -2.79
C ALA A 117 -5.03 -5.16 -2.10
N PRO A 118 -4.42 -6.04 -1.28
CA PRO A 118 -5.16 -7.09 -0.56
C PRO A 118 -6.29 -6.55 0.34
N ALA A 119 -6.09 -5.42 1.01
CA ALA A 119 -7.13 -4.78 1.82
C ALA A 119 -8.26 -4.22 0.99
N LEU A 120 -7.94 -3.62 -0.17
CA LEU A 120 -8.94 -3.13 -1.11
C LEU A 120 -9.79 -4.28 -1.65
N THR A 121 -9.17 -5.37 -2.13
CA THR A 121 -9.88 -6.56 -2.61
C THR A 121 -10.72 -7.19 -1.50
N ALA A 122 -10.18 -7.34 -0.28
CA ALA A 122 -10.92 -7.91 0.85
C ALA A 122 -12.17 -7.08 1.20
N VAL A 123 -12.04 -5.75 1.32
CA VAL A 123 -13.16 -4.87 1.64
C VAL A 123 -14.18 -4.86 0.50
N LEU A 124 -13.77 -4.72 -0.76
CA LEU A 124 -14.70 -4.65 -1.89
C LEU A 124 -15.42 -5.98 -2.20
N SER A 125 -14.82 -7.11 -1.84
CA SER A 125 -15.42 -8.44 -2.05
C SER A 125 -16.35 -8.90 -0.93
N CYS A 126 -16.39 -8.19 0.21
CA CYS A 126 -17.09 -8.65 1.40
C CYS A 126 -18.08 -7.60 1.94
N GLN A 127 -19.38 -7.92 1.91
CA GLN A 127 -20.43 -7.00 2.39
C GLN A 127 -20.32 -6.68 3.88
N THR A 128 -19.87 -7.63 4.72
CA THR A 128 -19.70 -7.39 6.16
C THR A 128 -18.58 -6.38 6.42
N LEU A 129 -17.50 -6.42 5.64
CA LEU A 129 -16.42 -5.44 5.71
C LEU A 129 -16.85 -4.07 5.16
N LEU A 130 -17.69 -4.02 4.12
CA LEU A 130 -18.29 -2.76 3.66
C LEU A 130 -19.26 -2.16 4.68
N ALA A 131 -19.95 -3.00 5.45
CA ALA A 131 -20.78 -2.54 6.57
C ALA A 131 -19.94 -2.00 7.73
N ASN A 132 -18.68 -2.39 7.83
CA ASN A 132 -17.75 -1.87 8.83
C ASN A 132 -17.19 -0.51 8.38
N THR A 133 -17.76 0.57 8.92
CA THR A 133 -17.36 1.95 8.60
C THR A 133 -15.93 2.28 9.02
N ALA A 134 -15.39 1.65 10.06
CA ALA A 134 -14.01 1.88 10.48
C ALA A 134 -13.03 1.29 9.46
N ALA A 135 -13.27 0.06 8.99
CA ALA A 135 -12.48 -0.56 7.93
C ALA A 135 -12.51 0.25 6.63
N VAL A 136 -13.70 0.70 6.22
CA VAL A 136 -13.90 1.51 5.01
C VAL A 136 -13.23 2.88 5.14
N ALA A 137 -13.37 3.55 6.28
CA ALA A 137 -12.73 4.85 6.53
C ALA A 137 -11.19 4.74 6.57
N GLY A 138 -10.66 3.68 7.20
CA GLY A 138 -9.23 3.39 7.21
C GLY A 138 -8.67 3.16 5.81
N LEU A 139 -9.36 2.36 4.99
CA LEU A 139 -9.00 2.12 3.59
C LEU A 139 -9.07 3.41 2.75
N ALA A 140 -10.14 4.19 2.89
CA ALA A 140 -10.30 5.47 2.20
C ALA A 140 -9.19 6.46 2.59
N SER A 141 -8.81 6.49 3.87
CA SER A 141 -7.70 7.31 4.38
C SER A 141 -6.37 6.88 3.77
N ALA A 142 -6.05 5.58 3.81
CA ALA A 142 -4.82 5.04 3.23
C ALA A 142 -4.70 5.31 1.72
N LEU A 143 -5.78 5.10 0.95
CA LEU A 143 -5.84 5.42 -0.49
C LEU A 143 -5.60 6.90 -0.75
N THR A 144 -6.24 7.77 0.04
CA THR A 144 -6.08 9.22 -0.09
C THR A 144 -4.65 9.66 0.24
N SER A 145 -4.03 9.09 1.27
CA SER A 145 -2.63 9.36 1.63
C SER A 145 -1.65 8.89 0.57
N LEU A 146 -1.87 7.68 0.02
CA LEU A 146 -1.12 7.17 -1.13
C LEU A 146 -1.24 8.12 -2.33
N ALA A 147 -2.46 8.52 -2.68
CA ALA A 147 -2.69 9.41 -3.81
C ALA A 147 -2.00 10.78 -3.62
N LYS A 148 -2.15 11.40 -2.44
CA LYS A 148 -1.48 12.66 -2.10
C LYS A 148 0.03 12.55 -2.23
N ARG A 149 0.62 11.47 -1.70
CA ARG A 149 2.08 11.27 -1.72
C ARG A 149 2.59 11.00 -3.14
N ALA A 150 1.85 10.22 -3.94
CA ALA A 150 2.16 10.02 -5.35
C ALA A 150 2.13 11.36 -6.12
N VAL A 151 1.10 12.18 -5.92
CA VAL A 151 1.01 13.52 -6.54
C VAL A 151 2.17 14.42 -6.12
N GLN A 152 2.55 14.40 -4.84
CA GLN A 152 3.71 15.16 -4.34
C GLN A 152 5.00 14.74 -5.05
N PHE A 153 5.26 13.45 -5.18
CA PHE A 153 6.46 12.95 -5.87
C PHE A 153 6.46 13.25 -7.37
N THR A 154 5.32 13.10 -8.05
CA THR A 154 5.20 13.46 -9.47
C THR A 154 5.46 14.95 -9.71
N ARG A 155 4.93 15.83 -8.85
CA ARG A 155 5.20 17.27 -8.94
C ARG A 155 6.64 17.63 -8.62
N ALA A 156 7.26 16.94 -7.64
CA ALA A 156 8.67 17.11 -7.34
C ALA A 156 9.53 16.71 -8.54
N ALA A 157 9.26 15.56 -9.16
CA ALA A 157 9.94 15.11 -10.38
C ALA A 157 9.85 16.14 -11.50
N ALA A 158 8.66 16.69 -11.74
CA ALA A 158 8.43 17.71 -12.76
C ALA A 158 9.27 18.98 -12.52
N ARG A 159 9.33 19.47 -11.28
CA ARG A 159 10.15 20.64 -10.92
C ARG A 159 11.64 20.37 -11.12
N MET A 160 12.12 19.19 -10.72
CA MET A 160 13.52 18.82 -10.88
C MET A 160 13.94 18.79 -12.36
N GLN A 161 13.07 18.32 -13.26
CA GLN A 161 13.36 18.34 -14.69
C GLN A 161 13.40 19.77 -15.26
N GLN A 162 12.48 20.64 -14.84
CA GLN A 162 12.49 22.05 -15.23
C GLN A 162 13.76 22.78 -14.76
N GLU A 163 14.19 22.52 -13.52
CA GLU A 163 15.42 23.08 -12.95
C GLU A 163 16.67 22.55 -13.67
N GLN A 164 16.72 21.26 -14.00
CA GLN A 164 17.83 20.66 -14.76
C GLN A 164 17.95 21.22 -16.17
N GLN A 165 16.83 21.54 -16.84
CA GLN A 165 16.87 22.17 -18.16
C GLN A 165 17.39 23.61 -18.10
N ALA A 166 17.16 24.33 -17.00
CA ALA A 166 17.61 25.70 -16.82
C ALA A 166 19.08 25.80 -16.36
N ALA A 167 19.58 24.82 -15.62
CA ALA A 167 20.91 24.83 -15.02
C ALA A 167 21.84 23.80 -15.68
N ALA A 168 22.64 24.25 -16.66
CA ALA A 168 23.84 23.53 -17.09
C ALA A 168 24.86 23.53 -15.93
N ARG A 169 24.74 22.59 -14.97
CA ARG A 169 25.57 22.61 -13.76
C ARG A 169 26.18 21.25 -13.39
N PRO A 170 27.35 21.31 -12.71
CA PRO A 170 28.30 20.22 -12.56
C PRO A 170 27.96 19.27 -11.39
N GLU A 171 28.68 18.15 -11.40
CA GLU A 171 28.66 16.97 -10.53
C GLU A 171 28.13 17.21 -9.09
N ALA A 172 26.94 16.69 -8.81
CA ALA A 172 26.40 16.55 -7.46
C ALA A 172 26.92 15.26 -6.78
N THR A 173 27.08 15.31 -5.46
CA THR A 173 27.47 14.15 -4.63
C THR A 173 26.56 12.92 -4.84
N SER A 174 27.15 11.72 -4.79
CA SER A 174 26.54 10.48 -5.29
C SER A 174 25.25 10.03 -4.58
N ALA A 175 25.11 10.26 -3.27
CA ALA A 175 23.93 9.81 -2.51
C ALA A 175 22.68 10.68 -2.77
N ALA A 176 22.83 12.00 -2.78
CA ALA A 176 21.76 12.92 -3.13
C ALA A 176 21.33 12.74 -4.60
N ALA A 177 22.28 12.42 -5.49
CA ALA A 177 22.01 12.10 -6.89
C ALA A 177 21.13 10.85 -7.05
N ALA A 178 21.33 9.81 -6.22
CA ALA A 178 20.52 8.59 -6.28
C ALA A 178 19.07 8.82 -5.83
N ALA A 179 18.85 9.56 -4.74
CA ALA A 179 17.50 9.92 -4.27
C ALA A 179 16.79 10.85 -5.27
N ALA A 180 17.52 11.81 -5.84
CA ALA A 180 17.04 12.68 -6.91
C ALA A 180 16.66 11.90 -8.17
N ALA A 181 17.47 10.91 -8.57
CA ALA A 181 17.17 10.05 -9.71
C ALA A 181 15.90 9.22 -9.46
N ALA A 182 15.76 8.59 -8.29
CA ALA A 182 14.57 7.82 -7.94
C ALA A 182 13.29 8.69 -7.98
N ALA A 183 13.38 9.94 -7.49
CA ALA A 183 12.27 10.89 -7.56
C ALA A 183 11.97 11.30 -9.00
N ALA A 184 12.99 11.56 -9.83
CA ALA A 184 12.82 11.95 -11.24
C ALA A 184 12.07 10.88 -12.05
N TYR A 185 12.29 9.60 -11.75
CA TYR A 185 11.64 8.49 -12.46
C TYR A 185 10.31 8.02 -11.84
N PHE A 186 9.87 8.64 -10.73
CA PHE A 186 8.63 8.26 -10.06
C PHE A 186 7.39 8.23 -10.97
N PRO A 187 7.22 9.13 -11.95
CA PRO A 187 6.03 9.13 -12.79
C PRO A 187 5.84 7.86 -13.63
N ALA A 188 6.90 7.08 -13.92
CA ALA A 188 6.77 5.77 -14.55
C ALA A 188 6.21 4.67 -13.61
N ALA A 189 6.24 4.87 -12.29
CA ALA A 189 5.64 3.95 -11.33
C ALA A 189 4.13 4.17 -11.20
N VAL A 190 3.62 5.36 -11.48
CA VAL A 190 2.20 5.71 -11.31
C VAL A 190 1.27 4.77 -12.09
N PRO A 191 1.48 4.46 -13.38
CA PRO A 191 0.62 3.50 -14.09
C PRO A 191 0.59 2.12 -13.44
N LYS A 192 1.70 1.67 -12.85
CA LYS A 192 1.74 0.38 -12.14
C LYS A 192 1.00 0.42 -10.81
N ILE A 193 1.11 1.53 -10.07
CA ILE A 193 0.32 1.75 -8.85
C ILE A 193 -1.17 1.72 -9.20
N VAL A 194 -1.56 2.38 -10.30
CA VAL A 194 -2.93 2.37 -10.80
C VAL A 194 -3.36 0.96 -11.21
N ASP A 195 -2.51 0.23 -11.95
CA ASP A 195 -2.84 -1.15 -12.36
C ASP A 195 -3.00 -2.09 -11.15
N VAL A 196 -2.14 -1.96 -10.12
CA VAL A 196 -2.22 -2.79 -8.91
C VAL A 196 -3.48 -2.51 -8.10
N LEU A 197 -3.84 -1.24 -7.91
CA LEU A 197 -4.95 -0.86 -7.03
C LEU A 197 -6.30 -0.84 -7.74
N PHE A 198 -6.34 -0.58 -9.04
CA PHE A 198 -7.58 -0.34 -9.76
C PHE A 198 -7.89 -1.44 -10.77
N LYS A 199 -7.45 -2.69 -10.50
CA LYS A 199 -7.83 -3.84 -11.32
C LYS A 199 -9.36 -3.89 -11.43
N LEU A 200 -9.84 -3.82 -12.67
CA LEU A 200 -11.27 -3.73 -13.01
C LEU A 200 -12.20 -4.82 -12.45
N PRO A 201 -11.81 -6.10 -12.27
CA PRO A 201 -12.79 -7.13 -11.91
C PRO A 201 -13.44 -6.90 -10.53
N ASP A 202 -12.70 -6.35 -9.55
CA ASP A 202 -13.22 -6.16 -8.19
C ASP A 202 -14.20 -4.98 -8.09
N MET A 203 -13.98 -3.93 -8.88
CA MET A 203 -14.90 -2.78 -8.94
C MET A 203 -16.25 -3.14 -9.58
N ARG A 204 -16.24 -4.06 -10.55
CA ARG A 204 -17.46 -4.49 -11.23
C ARG A 204 -18.43 -5.20 -10.28
N ASN A 205 -17.89 -6.00 -9.36
CA ASN A 205 -18.68 -6.67 -8.32
C ASN A 205 -19.34 -5.66 -7.37
N THR A 206 -18.59 -4.62 -6.99
CA THR A 206 -19.09 -3.53 -6.14
C THR A 206 -20.20 -2.74 -6.84
N ALA A 207 -20.04 -2.45 -8.14
CA ALA A 207 -21.06 -1.78 -8.93
C ALA A 207 -22.35 -2.62 -9.08
N ALA A 208 -22.22 -3.95 -9.25
CA ALA A 208 -23.36 -4.86 -9.31
C ALA A 208 -24.14 -4.91 -7.98
N LEU A 209 -23.42 -4.84 -6.86
CA LEU A 209 -23.98 -4.73 -5.50
C LEU A 209 -24.83 -3.46 -5.33
N VAL A 210 -24.34 -2.32 -5.81
CA VAL A 210 -25.09 -1.05 -5.77
C VAL A 210 -26.31 -1.10 -6.68
N GLY A 211 -26.18 -1.64 -7.90
CA GLY A 211 -27.27 -1.71 -8.88
C GLY A 211 -28.42 -2.63 -8.48
N SER A 212 -28.13 -3.76 -7.81
CA SER A 212 -29.14 -4.75 -7.41
C SER A 212 -30.05 -4.28 -6.27
N SER A 213 -29.66 -3.21 -5.56
CA SER A 213 -30.42 -2.68 -4.41
C SER A 213 -31.64 -1.86 -4.82
N SER A 214 -31.79 -1.52 -6.10
CA SER A 214 -32.80 -0.56 -6.59
C SER A 214 -34.10 -1.21 -7.13
N SER A 215 -34.20 -2.54 -7.21
CA SER A 215 -35.24 -3.20 -8.04
C SER A 215 -36.25 -4.09 -7.30
N SER A 216 -36.23 -4.20 -5.97
CA SER A 216 -37.16 -5.07 -5.24
C SER A 216 -38.22 -4.27 -4.46
N SER A 217 -39.20 -3.74 -5.20
CA SER A 217 -40.50 -3.33 -4.65
C SER A 217 -41.37 -4.57 -4.46
N ASN A 218 -41.44 -5.12 -3.25
CA ASN A 218 -42.67 -5.58 -2.60
C ASN A 218 -42.35 -6.43 -1.35
N THR A 219 -43.07 -6.10 -0.28
CA THR A 219 -43.41 -6.92 0.91
C THR A 219 -42.35 -7.17 2.02
N SER A 220 -42.73 -6.70 3.22
CA SER A 220 -42.31 -7.11 4.58
C SER A 220 -40.99 -6.58 5.18
N SER A 221 -41.08 -5.34 5.65
CA SER A 221 -40.61 -4.75 6.93
C SER A 221 -39.61 -5.51 7.84
N SER A 222 -38.56 -4.77 8.24
CA SER A 222 -37.84 -4.84 9.54
C SER A 222 -36.36 -5.26 9.55
N SER A 223 -35.57 -5.02 8.49
CA SER A 223 -34.08 -5.14 8.55
C SER A 223 -33.32 -4.17 7.60
N SER A 224 -33.83 -2.95 7.38
CA SER A 224 -33.34 -2.04 6.33
C SER A 224 -32.08 -1.21 6.65
N SER A 225 -31.60 -1.17 7.90
CA SER A 225 -30.51 -0.25 8.27
C SER A 225 -29.13 -0.66 7.71
N SER A 226 -28.82 -1.96 7.65
CA SER A 226 -27.47 -2.43 7.27
C SER A 226 -27.16 -2.29 5.77
N ARG A 227 -28.16 -2.39 4.90
CA ARG A 227 -27.96 -2.27 3.43
C ARG A 227 -27.59 -0.85 3.00
N ASN A 228 -28.20 0.16 3.62
CA ASN A 228 -27.91 1.56 3.34
C ASN A 228 -26.46 1.92 3.69
N GLN A 229 -25.93 1.35 4.78
CA GLN A 229 -24.55 1.53 5.19
C GLN A 229 -23.56 0.94 4.18
N VAL A 230 -23.77 -0.31 3.75
CA VAL A 230 -22.93 -0.96 2.71
C VAL A 230 -22.92 -0.14 1.42
N CYS A 231 -24.09 0.34 0.97
CA CYS A 231 -24.21 1.19 -0.20
C CYS A 231 -23.46 2.51 -0.03
N ALA A 232 -23.65 3.22 1.09
CA ALA A 232 -22.95 4.46 1.37
C ALA A 232 -21.42 4.28 1.44
N SER A 233 -20.94 3.21 2.08
CA SER A 233 -19.52 2.85 2.12
C SER A 233 -18.95 2.54 0.74
N ALA A 234 -19.67 1.78 -0.08
CA ALA A 234 -19.26 1.48 -1.45
C ALA A 234 -19.17 2.75 -2.32
N VAL A 235 -20.16 3.65 -2.19
CA VAL A 235 -20.16 4.95 -2.89
C VAL A 235 -19.00 5.82 -2.42
N LEU A 236 -18.74 5.88 -1.11
CA LEU A 236 -17.59 6.61 -0.55
C LEU A 236 -16.28 6.13 -1.16
N LEU A 237 -16.04 4.81 -1.18
CA LEU A 237 -14.82 4.25 -1.77
C LEU A 237 -14.74 4.56 -3.26
N ALA A 238 -15.83 4.39 -4.02
CA ALA A 238 -15.85 4.73 -5.44
C ALA A 238 -15.50 6.20 -5.70
N VAL A 239 -16.04 7.13 -4.91
CA VAL A 239 -15.73 8.57 -5.01
C VAL A 239 -14.27 8.85 -4.65
N VAL A 240 -13.73 8.25 -3.59
CA VAL A 240 -12.33 8.41 -3.18
C VAL A 240 -11.39 7.87 -4.26
N LEU A 241 -11.71 6.72 -4.84
CA LEU A 241 -10.95 6.10 -5.93
C LEU A 241 -10.97 6.98 -7.18
N ALA A 242 -12.15 7.43 -7.62
CA ALA A 242 -12.29 8.32 -8.78
C ALA A 242 -11.51 9.62 -8.58
N ARG A 243 -11.64 10.27 -7.41
CA ARG A 243 -10.90 11.49 -7.09
C ARG A 243 -9.39 11.25 -7.06
N SER A 244 -8.95 10.11 -6.54
CA SER A 244 -7.53 9.75 -6.52
C SER A 244 -6.99 9.61 -7.95
N ILE A 245 -7.69 8.88 -8.83
CA ILE A 245 -7.29 8.73 -10.24
C ILE A 245 -7.16 10.10 -10.93
N VAL A 246 -8.16 10.98 -10.78
CA VAL A 246 -8.13 12.32 -11.39
C VAL A 246 -6.92 13.11 -10.88
N GLN A 247 -6.66 13.11 -9.56
CA GLN A 247 -5.51 13.82 -9.00
C GLN A 247 -4.16 13.27 -9.50
N LEU A 248 -4.04 11.95 -9.69
CA LEU A 248 -2.84 11.36 -10.26
C LEU A 248 -2.70 11.70 -11.74
N ALA A 249 -3.80 11.70 -12.51
CA ALA A 249 -3.81 12.09 -13.91
C ALA A 249 -3.39 13.56 -14.08
N ASP A 250 -3.98 14.49 -13.31
CA ASP A 250 -3.62 15.92 -13.32
C ASP A 250 -2.14 16.13 -12.99
N ALA A 251 -1.61 15.35 -12.03
CA ALA A 251 -0.19 15.42 -11.67
C ALA A 251 0.72 14.89 -12.78
N MET A 252 0.34 13.80 -13.45
CA MET A 252 1.08 13.27 -14.59
C MET A 252 1.02 14.20 -15.80
N GLU A 253 -0.12 14.83 -16.06
CA GLU A 253 -0.26 15.85 -17.11
C GLU A 253 0.64 17.06 -16.83
N ALA A 254 0.65 17.55 -15.58
CA ALA A 254 1.55 18.62 -15.15
C ALA A 254 3.04 18.25 -15.24
N ALA A 255 3.39 16.97 -15.14
CA ALA A 255 4.77 16.50 -15.35
C ALA A 255 5.17 16.46 -16.84
N GLY A 256 4.20 16.45 -17.75
CA GLY A 256 4.41 16.45 -19.19
C GLY A 256 4.80 15.07 -19.77
N PRO A 257 4.57 14.86 -21.08
CA PRO A 257 4.84 13.58 -21.72
C PRO A 257 6.34 13.26 -21.82
N GLN A 258 7.21 14.27 -21.89
CA GLN A 258 8.67 14.09 -21.97
C GLN A 258 9.21 13.31 -20.76
N LEU A 259 8.79 13.71 -19.56
CA LEU A 259 9.20 13.04 -18.32
C LEU A 259 8.76 11.57 -18.30
N LEU A 260 7.55 11.29 -18.78
CA LEU A 260 7.03 9.92 -18.90
C LEU A 260 7.87 9.09 -19.87
N PHE A 261 8.20 9.62 -21.05
CA PHE A 261 9.02 8.91 -22.03
C PHE A 261 10.44 8.65 -21.50
N ASP A 262 11.07 9.65 -20.88
CA ASP A 262 12.41 9.52 -20.29
C ASP A 262 12.42 8.46 -19.17
N SER A 263 11.38 8.48 -18.33
CA SER A 263 11.22 7.50 -17.24
C SER A 263 10.93 6.09 -17.76
N LEU A 264 10.18 5.97 -18.85
CA LEU A 264 9.91 4.69 -19.51
C LEU A 264 11.16 4.13 -20.20
N ALA A 265 11.99 4.99 -20.78
CA ALA A 265 13.27 4.58 -21.39
C ALA A 265 14.27 4.08 -20.34
N ALA A 266 14.25 4.65 -19.13
CA ALA A 266 15.11 4.24 -18.00
C ALA A 266 14.70 2.91 -17.32
N ARG A 267 13.56 2.30 -17.71
CA ARG A 267 12.87 1.16 -17.06
C ARG A 267 13.73 -0.03 -16.57
N PRO A 268 14.77 -0.52 -17.29
CA PRO A 268 15.49 -1.72 -16.87
C PRO A 268 16.25 -1.52 -15.55
N ALA A 269 16.91 -0.37 -15.39
CA ALA A 269 17.66 -0.05 -14.18
C ALA A 269 16.74 0.19 -12.99
N PHE A 270 15.57 0.80 -13.23
CA PHE A 270 14.59 1.14 -12.21
C PHE A 270 14.01 -0.10 -11.53
N ASN A 271 13.52 -1.10 -12.28
CA ASN A 271 12.95 -2.32 -11.66
C ASN A 271 14.00 -3.09 -10.84
N VAL A 272 15.27 -3.09 -11.28
CA VAL A 272 16.36 -3.78 -10.57
C VAL A 272 16.71 -3.06 -9.27
N GLN A 273 16.68 -1.73 -9.24
CA GLN A 273 16.97 -0.96 -8.02
C GLN A 273 15.88 -1.13 -6.95
N TRP A 274 14.61 -1.18 -7.35
CA TRP A 274 13.48 -1.45 -6.44
C TRP A 274 13.49 -2.88 -5.89
N ALA A 275 13.91 -3.86 -6.71
CA ALA A 275 14.05 -5.24 -6.26
C ALA A 275 15.23 -5.41 -5.30
N ARG A 276 16.35 -4.69 -5.53
CA ARG A 276 17.55 -4.77 -4.69
C ARG A 276 17.36 -4.18 -3.30
N THR A 277 16.67 -3.05 -3.16
CA THR A 277 16.35 -2.49 -1.83
C THR A 277 15.49 -3.46 -1.01
N CYS A 278 14.50 -4.10 -1.63
CA CYS A 278 13.70 -5.15 -0.97
C CYS A 278 14.56 -6.32 -0.48
N LEU A 279 15.45 -6.85 -1.34
CA LEU A 279 16.28 -8.02 -1.01
C LEU A 279 17.32 -7.72 0.07
N THR A 280 17.95 -6.55 0.02
CA THR A 280 18.98 -6.19 1.01
C THR A 280 18.37 -5.94 2.39
N ALA A 281 17.20 -5.28 2.44
CA ALA A 281 16.45 -5.09 3.67
C ALA A 281 15.97 -6.43 4.26
N CYS A 282 15.44 -7.34 3.43
CA CYS A 282 15.06 -8.68 3.87
C CYS A 282 16.25 -9.49 4.39
N MET A 283 17.41 -9.46 3.72
CA MET A 283 18.60 -10.17 4.17
C MET A 283 19.12 -9.65 5.51
N MET A 284 19.07 -8.33 5.73
CA MET A 284 19.43 -7.77 7.04
C MET A 284 18.43 -8.13 8.14
N ALA A 285 17.13 -8.19 7.82
CA ALA A 285 16.09 -8.57 8.79
C ALA A 285 16.12 -10.06 9.16
N CYS A 286 16.55 -10.94 8.24
CA CYS A 286 16.59 -12.40 8.46
C CYS A 286 17.92 -12.91 9.06
N SER A 287 18.93 -12.05 9.24
CA SER A 287 20.22 -12.44 9.82
C SER A 287 20.26 -12.38 11.36
N TRP A 288 19.08 -12.29 12.00
CA TRP A 288 18.91 -12.19 13.46
C TRP A 288 18.14 -13.38 14.02
#